data_AF-A0A166HJT9-F1
#
_entry.id   AF-A0A166HJT9-F1
#
_cell.length_a   1.000
_cell.length_b   1.000
_cell.length_c   1.000
_cell.angle_alpha   90.00
_cell.angle_beta   90.00
_cell.angle_gamma   90.00
#
_symmetry.space_group_name_H-M   'P 1'
#
loop_
_entity.id
_entity.type
_entity.pdbx_description
1 polymer ?
#
loop_
_entity_poly.entity_id
_entity_poly.type
_entity_poly.pdbx_seq_one_letter_code
_entity_poly.pdbx_strand_id
1 'polypeptide(L)'
;FEHYRPPSNLPSTMSERPKRSTRAPDRLPAKDKDKTTSRKKRKTEIDPLQILLRDPKSALTTMDIAEILNSNTWMMLSQDSRDRLCHLLPPTAFHDFQPTLDYSHPSQIDKANSEGMDVDSDVPRCNDLLNTDVFHDSHFLAAAHTFQDHIFSGWKSESQADKVARFNQGVRDGTLHASWKDEVWEDRNAPEVAESSLLAGYAAELKMIDLVKNSLLKVGDILAYKRNFTNVHRTVEKDALIQHIDPHTSSITVLVQPGTDSLPQVLQSYNPPNHTPPTQSMTITTPSQLENGLLDLEGTVGKVERPNGNAWKQINVWRWPAGVSETDFSLPRGGRECHGTLFYLRGNLFYEQ
;
A
#
# COMPACT_ATOMS: atom_id res chain seq x y z
N PHE A 1 -8.49 27.63 -61.23
CA PHE A 1 -7.41 27.22 -60.32
C PHE A 1 -7.97 26.18 -59.35
N GLU A 2 -8.35 25.00 -59.83
CA GLU A 2 -7.45 23.87 -60.20
C GLU A 2 -6.80 23.29 -58.96
N HIS A 3 -7.32 22.16 -58.45
CA HIS A 3 -7.03 20.79 -58.93
C HIS A 3 -5.62 20.32 -58.58
N TYR A 4 -5.53 19.45 -57.56
CA TYR A 4 -4.54 18.39 -57.54
C TYR A 4 -5.19 17.08 -57.04
N ARG A 5 -5.11 16.03 -57.87
CA ARG A 5 -5.39 14.63 -57.50
C ARG A 5 -4.09 13.96 -57.03
N PRO A 6 -4.15 12.94 -56.16
CA PRO A 6 -3.02 12.05 -55.93
C PRO A 6 -2.93 10.97 -57.03
N PRO A 7 -1.72 10.51 -57.42
CA PRO A 7 -1.52 9.29 -58.17
C PRO A 7 -1.14 8.10 -57.28
N SER A 8 -1.44 6.89 -57.73
CA SER A 8 -1.16 5.62 -57.04
C SER A 8 -0.14 4.75 -57.78
N ASN A 9 0.48 3.84 -57.01
CA ASN A 9 1.11 2.55 -57.39
C ASN A 9 2.66 2.39 -57.34
N LEU A 10 3.01 1.14 -57.01
CA LEU A 10 4.31 0.55 -56.62
C LEU A 10 5.17 0.12 -57.84
N PRO A 11 6.47 -0.22 -57.66
CA PRO A 11 6.91 -1.59 -57.28
C PRO A 11 7.98 -1.58 -56.13
N SER A 12 8.11 -2.56 -55.22
CA SER A 12 8.27 -4.03 -55.30
C SER A 12 9.69 -4.50 -55.68
N THR A 13 10.47 -4.96 -54.67
CA THR A 13 11.74 -5.70 -54.82
C THR A 13 11.90 -6.79 -53.76
N MET A 14 12.27 -8.01 -54.19
CA MET A 14 12.89 -9.07 -53.37
C MET A 14 14.43 -8.78 -53.29
N SER A 15 15.33 -9.43 -52.55
CA SER A 15 15.38 -10.61 -51.64
C SER A 15 16.48 -10.33 -50.58
N GLU A 16 17.00 -11.21 -49.69
CA GLU A 16 16.77 -12.61 -49.30
C GLU A 16 17.20 -12.79 -47.81
N ARG A 17 17.20 -14.01 -47.27
CA ARG A 17 17.93 -14.38 -46.03
C ARG A 17 18.46 -15.82 -46.16
N PRO A 18 19.70 -16.13 -45.72
CA PRO A 18 20.42 -17.33 -46.18
C PRO A 18 20.01 -18.65 -45.51
N LYS A 19 20.25 -19.76 -46.23
CA LYS A 19 19.96 -21.15 -45.81
C LYS A 19 21.20 -21.91 -45.29
N ARG A 20 21.07 -22.61 -44.17
CA ARG A 20 21.73 -23.90 -43.79
C ARG A 20 21.29 -24.28 -42.37
N SER A 21 21.24 -25.54 -41.93
CA SER A 21 21.37 -26.84 -42.61
C SER A 21 20.63 -27.89 -41.79
N THR A 22 19.81 -28.74 -42.41
CA THR A 22 19.26 -29.93 -41.74
C THR A 22 20.27 -31.06 -41.75
N ARG A 23 20.45 -31.76 -40.61
CA ARG A 23 21.12 -33.06 -40.54
C ARG A 23 20.26 -34.01 -39.70
N ALA A 24 19.65 -34.99 -40.36
CA ALA A 24 18.96 -36.08 -39.69
C ALA A 24 19.96 -37.16 -39.22
N PRO A 25 19.68 -37.86 -38.11
CA PRO A 25 20.25 -39.17 -37.81
C PRO A 25 19.32 -40.30 -38.28
N ASP A 26 19.84 -41.53 -38.23
CA ASP A 26 19.44 -42.64 -39.09
C ASP A 26 18.08 -43.32 -38.86
N ARG A 27 17.64 -43.98 -39.93
CA ARG A 27 16.48 -44.87 -39.99
C ARG A 27 16.95 -46.32 -39.83
N LEU A 28 16.46 -47.03 -38.81
CA LEU A 28 16.50 -48.50 -38.76
C LEU A 28 15.10 -49.10 -39.02
N PRO A 29 15.00 -50.32 -39.60
CA PRO A 29 13.79 -50.72 -40.31
C PRO A 29 12.80 -51.62 -39.53
N ALA A 30 11.52 -51.43 -39.87
CA ALA A 30 10.43 -52.41 -39.94
C ALA A 30 10.03 -53.23 -38.69
N LYS A 31 8.75 -53.08 -38.30
CA LYS A 31 7.80 -54.22 -38.25
C LYS A 31 6.34 -53.78 -38.33
N ASP A 32 5.73 -54.19 -39.43
CA ASP A 32 4.33 -54.53 -39.73
C ASP A 32 3.19 -54.38 -38.70
N LYS A 33 1.99 -54.11 -39.27
CA LYS A 33 0.62 -54.18 -38.72
C LYS A 33 0.23 -53.04 -37.74
N ASP A 34 -1.01 -52.54 -37.72
CA ASP A 34 -2.26 -53.08 -38.29
C ASP A 34 -3.21 -52.01 -38.86
N LYS A 35 -4.21 -52.43 -39.65
CA LYS A 35 -5.30 -51.54 -40.11
C LYS A 35 -6.31 -51.33 -38.99
N THR A 36 -6.44 -50.11 -38.46
CA THR A 36 -7.56 -49.76 -37.56
C THR A 36 -8.43 -48.63 -38.11
N THR A 37 -9.70 -49.00 -38.24
CA THR A 37 -10.87 -48.24 -38.67
C THR A 37 -11.02 -46.85 -38.06
N SER A 38 -11.54 -45.92 -38.87
CA SER A 38 -11.92 -44.57 -38.44
C SER A 38 -12.98 -44.61 -37.32
N ARG A 39 -12.54 -44.37 -36.08
CA ARG A 39 -13.43 -44.23 -34.92
C ARG A 39 -14.32 -43.00 -35.12
N LYS A 40 -15.60 -43.20 -35.45
CA LYS A 40 -16.63 -42.15 -35.33
C LYS A 40 -16.57 -41.60 -33.90
N LYS A 41 -16.29 -40.31 -33.74
CA LYS A 41 -16.42 -39.64 -32.44
C LYS A 41 -17.86 -39.82 -31.97
N ARG A 42 -18.07 -40.54 -30.87
CA ARG A 42 -19.34 -40.47 -30.13
C ARG A 42 -19.52 -39.01 -29.74
N LYS A 43 -20.64 -38.40 -30.15
CA LYS A 43 -21.11 -37.18 -29.47
C LYS A 43 -21.38 -37.60 -28.04
N THR A 44 -20.61 -37.07 -27.09
CA THR A 44 -21.05 -36.98 -25.71
C THR A 44 -22.32 -36.15 -25.72
N GLU A 45 -23.38 -36.64 -25.08
CA GLU A 45 -24.54 -35.81 -24.77
C GLU A 45 -24.09 -34.80 -23.72
N ILE A 46 -23.67 -33.63 -24.18
CA ILE A 46 -23.37 -32.50 -23.30
C ILE A 46 -24.72 -32.00 -22.79
N ASP A 47 -24.90 -32.02 -21.47
CA ASP A 47 -26.08 -31.50 -20.80
C ASP A 47 -26.38 -30.07 -21.34
N PRO A 48 -27.60 -29.81 -21.87
CA PRO A 48 -27.95 -28.51 -22.42
C PRO A 48 -27.77 -27.37 -21.40
N LEU A 49 -27.91 -27.64 -20.09
CA LEU A 49 -27.66 -26.65 -19.04
C LEU A 49 -26.18 -26.25 -18.96
N GLN A 50 -25.25 -27.18 -19.19
CA GLN A 50 -23.83 -26.86 -19.21
C GLN A 50 -23.42 -26.06 -20.45
N ILE A 51 -24.06 -26.29 -21.60
CA ILE A 51 -23.88 -25.44 -22.78
C ILE A 51 -24.38 -24.02 -22.46
N LEU A 52 -25.60 -23.90 -21.90
CA LEU A 52 -26.22 -22.61 -21.60
C LEU A 52 -25.42 -21.77 -20.58
N LEU A 53 -24.79 -22.41 -19.59
CA LEU A 53 -24.11 -21.73 -18.47
C LEU A 53 -22.58 -21.60 -18.64
N ARG A 54 -21.96 -22.20 -19.67
CA ARG A 54 -20.50 -22.19 -19.86
C ARG A 54 -20.02 -21.84 -21.27
N ASP A 55 -20.85 -21.94 -22.30
CA ASP A 55 -20.45 -21.57 -23.66
C ASP A 55 -20.59 -20.05 -23.87
N PRO A 56 -19.53 -19.32 -24.28
CA PRO A 56 -19.64 -17.89 -24.60
C PRO A 56 -20.64 -17.59 -25.75
N LYS A 57 -21.02 -18.59 -26.55
CA LYS A 57 -22.03 -18.51 -27.60
C LYS A 57 -23.44 -18.92 -27.14
N SER A 58 -23.64 -19.11 -25.84
CA SER A 58 -24.95 -19.36 -25.25
C SER A 58 -25.93 -18.22 -25.56
N ALA A 59 -27.20 -18.55 -25.80
CA ALA A 59 -28.26 -17.54 -25.95
C ALA A 59 -28.38 -16.61 -24.71
N LEU A 60 -27.92 -17.08 -23.54
CA LEU A 60 -27.92 -16.32 -22.29
C LEU A 60 -27.00 -15.08 -22.32
N THR A 61 -26.05 -14.97 -23.26
CA THR A 61 -25.21 -13.75 -23.43
C THR A 61 -25.87 -12.70 -24.34
N THR A 62 -26.98 -13.05 -25.00
CA THR A 62 -27.68 -12.19 -25.98
C THR A 62 -29.07 -11.74 -25.55
N MET A 63 -29.60 -12.30 -24.45
CA MET A 63 -30.88 -11.93 -23.86
C MET A 63 -30.69 -10.96 -22.71
N ASP A 64 -31.71 -10.14 -22.40
CA ASP A 64 -31.71 -9.35 -21.18
C ASP A 64 -31.93 -10.27 -19.97
N ILE A 65 -31.02 -10.24 -19.01
CA ILE A 65 -31.11 -11.07 -17.80
C ILE A 65 -32.17 -10.56 -16.80
N ALA A 66 -32.56 -9.28 -16.87
CA ALA A 66 -33.66 -8.73 -16.10
C ALA A 66 -35.02 -9.33 -16.52
N GLU A 67 -35.19 -9.64 -17.82
CA GLU A 67 -36.39 -10.34 -18.32
C GLU A 67 -36.41 -11.83 -17.94
N ILE A 68 -35.26 -12.42 -17.58
CA ILE A 68 -35.12 -13.84 -17.21
C ILE A 68 -35.22 -14.04 -15.69
N LEU A 69 -34.57 -13.18 -14.90
CA LEU A 69 -34.51 -13.27 -13.43
C LEU A 69 -35.40 -12.21 -12.79
N ASN A 70 -36.71 -12.48 -12.72
CA ASN A 70 -37.69 -11.57 -12.15
C ASN A 70 -38.66 -12.29 -11.20
N SER A 71 -39.52 -11.52 -10.53
CA SER A 71 -40.51 -12.03 -9.59
C SER A 71 -41.50 -13.01 -10.23
N ASN A 72 -41.82 -12.86 -11.52
CA ASN A 72 -42.73 -13.77 -12.22
C ASN A 72 -42.06 -15.13 -12.47
N THR A 73 -40.80 -15.16 -12.96
CA THR A 73 -40.06 -16.42 -13.15
C THR A 73 -39.72 -17.09 -11.82
N TRP A 74 -39.49 -16.32 -10.75
CA TRP A 74 -39.38 -16.85 -9.38
C TRP A 74 -40.66 -17.56 -8.93
N MET A 75 -41.84 -16.98 -9.19
CA MET A 75 -43.14 -17.58 -8.82
C MET A 75 -43.51 -18.82 -9.64
N MET A 76 -42.83 -19.08 -10.76
CA MET A 76 -42.98 -20.32 -11.55
C MET A 76 -42.15 -21.50 -11.00
N LEU A 77 -41.27 -21.27 -10.02
CA LEU A 77 -40.45 -22.30 -9.39
C LEU A 77 -41.22 -23.08 -8.31
N SER A 78 -40.83 -24.34 -8.07
CA SER A 78 -41.43 -25.15 -6.99
C SER A 78 -40.97 -24.65 -5.61
N GLN A 79 -41.80 -24.86 -4.57
CA GLN A 79 -41.48 -24.44 -3.20
C GLN A 79 -40.08 -24.89 -2.75
N ASP A 80 -39.80 -26.20 -2.85
CA ASP A 80 -38.50 -26.81 -2.53
C ASP A 80 -37.30 -26.13 -3.22
N SER A 81 -37.50 -25.60 -4.44
CA SER A 81 -36.45 -24.91 -5.19
C SER A 81 -36.31 -23.45 -4.77
N ARG A 82 -37.39 -22.76 -4.43
CA ARG A 82 -37.36 -21.41 -3.86
C ARG A 82 -36.71 -21.39 -2.49
N ASP A 83 -37.04 -22.34 -1.62
CA ASP A 83 -36.44 -22.45 -0.28
C ASP A 83 -34.93 -22.68 -0.37
N ARG A 84 -34.47 -23.56 -1.28
CA ARG A 84 -33.03 -23.75 -1.56
C ARG A 84 -32.34 -22.50 -2.10
N LEU A 85 -33.02 -21.72 -2.94
CA LEU A 85 -32.48 -20.47 -3.47
C LEU A 85 -32.46 -19.35 -2.42
N CYS A 86 -33.39 -19.33 -1.46
CA CYS A 86 -33.39 -18.38 -0.34
C CYS A 86 -32.12 -18.49 0.53
N HIS A 87 -31.59 -19.71 0.72
CA HIS A 87 -30.29 -19.91 1.39
C HIS A 87 -29.09 -19.31 0.62
N LEU A 88 -29.20 -19.10 -0.70
CA LEU A 88 -28.14 -18.51 -1.53
C LEU A 88 -28.26 -16.99 -1.70
N LEU A 89 -29.40 -16.40 -1.33
CA LEU A 89 -29.60 -14.95 -1.36
C LEU A 89 -28.92 -14.28 -0.15
N PRO A 90 -28.43 -13.02 -0.29
CA PRO A 90 -27.86 -12.28 0.81
C PRO A 90 -28.93 -11.99 1.88
N PRO A 91 -28.56 -11.87 3.17
CA PRO A 91 -29.51 -11.54 4.24
C PRO A 91 -30.32 -10.26 3.96
N THR A 92 -29.72 -9.27 3.28
CA THR A 92 -30.38 -8.02 2.87
C THR A 92 -31.55 -8.19 1.90
N ALA A 93 -31.77 -9.38 1.34
CA ALA A 93 -32.89 -9.67 0.46
C ALA A 93 -34.24 -9.90 1.20
N PHE A 94 -34.19 -10.07 2.52
CA PHE A 94 -35.34 -10.43 3.34
C PHE A 94 -35.82 -9.25 4.19
N HIS A 95 -37.14 -9.14 4.39
CA HIS A 95 -37.77 -8.03 5.12
C HIS A 95 -37.44 -7.99 6.62
N ASP A 96 -36.94 -9.09 7.19
CA ASP A 96 -36.52 -9.24 8.58
C ASP A 96 -35.06 -8.79 8.83
N PHE A 97 -34.31 -8.45 7.78
CA PHE A 97 -32.92 -8.00 7.92
C PHE A 97 -32.80 -6.71 8.74
N GLN A 98 -32.15 -6.82 9.90
CA GLN A 98 -31.71 -5.67 10.69
C GLN A 98 -30.20 -5.49 10.53
N PRO A 99 -29.71 -4.29 10.16
CA PRO A 99 -28.29 -4.00 10.14
C PRO A 99 -27.70 -4.12 11.55
N THR A 100 -27.01 -5.23 11.81
CA THR A 100 -26.20 -5.40 13.01
C THR A 100 -24.90 -4.63 12.86
N LEU A 101 -24.55 -3.84 13.87
CA LEU A 101 -23.20 -3.31 13.99
C LEU A 101 -22.28 -4.46 14.42
N ASP A 102 -21.00 -4.37 14.04
CA ASP A 102 -19.98 -5.32 14.51
C ASP A 102 -19.71 -5.12 16.01
N TYR A 103 -19.48 -6.23 16.72
CA TYR A 103 -19.27 -6.28 18.17
C TYR A 103 -18.08 -5.44 18.65
N SER A 104 -17.13 -5.10 17.77
CA SER A 104 -16.03 -4.18 18.06
C SER A 104 -16.43 -2.69 18.05
N HIS A 105 -17.62 -2.37 17.56
CA HIS A 105 -18.07 -0.98 17.40
C HIS A 105 -18.44 -0.35 18.75
N PRO A 106 -17.89 0.83 19.10
CA PRO A 106 -18.02 1.39 20.45
C PRO A 106 -19.46 1.72 20.87
N SER A 107 -20.39 1.89 19.92
CA SER A 107 -21.82 2.11 20.22
C SER A 107 -22.62 0.84 20.55
N GLN A 108 -21.99 -0.34 20.55
CA GLN A 108 -22.63 -1.60 20.90
C GLN A 108 -22.26 -2.09 22.32
N ILE A 109 -21.26 -1.46 22.94
CA ILE A 109 -20.75 -1.81 24.28
C ILE A 109 -21.86 -1.75 25.34
N ASP A 110 -22.80 -0.80 25.25
CA ASP A 110 -23.94 -0.68 26.16
C ASP A 110 -24.93 -1.85 26.11
N LYS A 111 -24.89 -2.69 25.06
CA LYS A 111 -25.72 -3.89 24.91
C LYS A 111 -24.99 -5.21 25.22
N ALA A 112 -23.67 -5.19 25.36
CA ALA A 112 -22.83 -6.38 25.46
C ALA A 112 -22.98 -7.20 26.77
N ASN A 113 -23.77 -6.73 27.73
CA ASN A 113 -24.05 -7.44 28.99
C ASN A 113 -25.21 -8.45 28.91
N SER A 114 -25.82 -8.67 27.74
CA SER A 114 -26.92 -9.62 27.56
C SER A 114 -26.68 -10.58 26.40
N GLU A 115 -26.11 -11.74 26.75
CA GLU A 115 -26.19 -13.04 26.05
C GLU A 115 -25.51 -13.19 24.66
N GLY A 116 -24.80 -14.32 24.49
CA GLY A 116 -24.58 -14.97 23.19
C GLY A 116 -23.43 -14.44 22.31
N MET A 117 -22.28 -15.14 22.35
CA MET A 117 -21.42 -15.20 21.15
C MET A 117 -22.06 -16.18 20.15
N ASP A 118 -22.91 -15.66 19.26
CA ASP A 118 -23.47 -16.45 18.15
C ASP A 118 -23.14 -15.75 16.83
N VAL A 119 -22.07 -16.20 16.17
CA VAL A 119 -21.52 -15.58 14.95
C VAL A 119 -22.34 -15.99 13.71
N ASP A 120 -23.04 -17.12 13.81
CA ASP A 120 -23.92 -17.67 12.78
C ASP A 120 -25.33 -17.87 13.35
N SER A 121 -26.00 -16.77 13.73
CA SER A 121 -27.45 -16.78 13.90
C SER A 121 -28.11 -17.09 12.54
N ASP A 122 -28.35 -18.37 12.27
CA ASP A 122 -29.15 -18.88 11.15
C ASP A 122 -30.62 -18.46 11.33
N VAL A 123 -30.89 -17.18 11.11
CA VAL A 123 -32.25 -16.65 10.98
C VAL A 123 -32.91 -17.41 9.83
N PRO A 124 -34.06 -18.09 10.04
CA PRO A 124 -34.66 -18.94 9.01
C PRO A 124 -35.06 -18.12 7.77
N ARG A 125 -34.25 -18.21 6.71
CA ARG A 125 -34.46 -17.53 5.42
C ARG A 125 -35.65 -18.14 4.68
N CYS A 126 -36.85 -17.77 5.10
CA CYS A 126 -38.10 -18.26 4.53
C CYS A 126 -38.45 -17.51 3.24
N ASN A 127 -38.94 -18.24 2.24
CA ASN A 127 -39.46 -17.66 1.00
C ASN A 127 -40.62 -16.65 1.25
N ASP A 128 -41.36 -16.78 2.36
CA ASP A 128 -42.44 -15.86 2.74
C ASP A 128 -41.95 -14.48 3.22
N LEU A 129 -40.65 -14.34 3.50
CA LEU A 129 -40.01 -13.08 3.95
C LEU A 129 -39.17 -12.40 2.85
N LEU A 130 -39.08 -13.01 1.66
CA LEU A 130 -38.30 -12.48 0.54
C LEU A 130 -38.95 -11.21 -0.03
N ASN A 131 -38.18 -10.12 -0.11
CA ASN A 131 -38.60 -8.93 -0.83
C ASN A 131 -38.47 -9.14 -2.35
N THR A 132 -39.58 -9.11 -3.07
CA THR A 132 -39.59 -9.24 -4.54
C THR A 132 -38.92 -8.07 -5.28
N ASP A 133 -38.71 -6.92 -4.61
CA ASP A 133 -38.00 -5.78 -5.20
C ASP A 133 -36.50 -6.04 -5.38
N VAL A 134 -35.95 -7.08 -4.73
CA VAL A 134 -34.55 -7.52 -4.87
C VAL A 134 -34.17 -7.82 -6.32
N PHE A 135 -35.11 -8.33 -7.12
CA PHE A 135 -34.86 -8.59 -8.55
C PHE A 135 -34.66 -7.30 -9.38
N HIS A 136 -35.06 -6.14 -8.85
CA HIS A 136 -34.86 -4.83 -9.45
C HIS A 136 -33.74 -4.02 -8.78
N ASP A 137 -33.07 -4.57 -7.77
CA ASP A 137 -31.94 -3.91 -7.11
C ASP A 137 -30.75 -3.75 -8.09
N SER A 138 -30.15 -2.57 -8.09
CA SER A 138 -28.98 -2.24 -8.89
C SER A 138 -27.82 -3.20 -8.63
N HIS A 139 -27.64 -3.65 -7.37
CA HIS A 139 -26.58 -4.62 -7.05
C HIS A 139 -26.88 -6.03 -7.59
N PHE A 140 -28.14 -6.47 -7.53
CA PHE A 140 -28.56 -7.75 -8.11
C PHE A 140 -28.43 -7.76 -9.64
N LEU A 141 -28.92 -6.71 -10.31
CA LEU A 141 -28.81 -6.55 -11.76
C LEU A 141 -27.34 -6.42 -12.21
N ALA A 142 -26.51 -5.66 -11.50
CA ALA A 142 -25.08 -5.58 -11.79
C ALA A 142 -24.38 -6.93 -11.64
N ALA A 143 -24.72 -7.73 -10.62
CA ALA A 143 -24.20 -9.08 -10.47
C ALA A 143 -24.68 -10.03 -11.58
N ALA A 144 -25.93 -9.88 -12.03
CA ALA A 144 -26.51 -10.65 -13.13
C ALA A 144 -25.83 -10.33 -14.48
N HIS A 145 -25.64 -9.05 -14.82
CA HIS A 145 -24.88 -8.67 -16.03
C HIS A 145 -23.40 -9.09 -15.94
N THR A 146 -22.76 -8.93 -14.77
CA THR A 146 -21.41 -9.44 -14.52
C THR A 146 -21.32 -10.96 -14.73
N PHE A 147 -22.38 -11.71 -14.42
CA PHE A 147 -22.46 -13.14 -14.72
C PHE A 147 -22.58 -13.43 -16.23
N GLN A 148 -23.36 -12.64 -16.98
CA GLN A 148 -23.39 -12.73 -18.45
C GLN A 148 -22.01 -12.43 -19.07
N ASP A 149 -21.33 -11.38 -18.60
CA ASP A 149 -19.98 -11.01 -19.05
C ASP A 149 -18.96 -12.12 -18.74
N HIS A 150 -19.07 -12.80 -17.60
CA HIS A 150 -18.26 -13.97 -17.27
C HIS A 150 -18.54 -15.20 -18.18
N ILE A 151 -19.75 -15.34 -18.72
CA ILE A 151 -20.04 -16.36 -19.74
C ILE A 151 -19.45 -15.92 -21.09
N PHE A 152 -19.73 -14.70 -21.53
CA PHE A 152 -19.29 -14.15 -22.81
C PHE A 152 -17.75 -14.12 -22.95
N SER A 153 -17.04 -13.71 -21.90
CA SER A 153 -15.57 -13.74 -21.83
C SER A 153 -14.97 -15.15 -21.73
N GLY A 154 -15.79 -16.19 -21.59
CA GLY A 154 -15.36 -17.57 -21.43
C GLY A 154 -14.73 -17.86 -20.05
N TRP A 155 -14.93 -16.99 -19.06
CA TRP A 155 -14.44 -17.19 -17.69
C TRP A 155 -15.04 -18.44 -17.03
N LYS A 156 -16.29 -18.77 -17.36
CA LYS A 156 -16.97 -20.02 -16.92
C LYS A 156 -16.59 -21.27 -17.75
N SER A 157 -15.66 -21.18 -18.70
CA SER A 157 -15.20 -22.33 -19.48
C SER A 157 -14.35 -23.30 -18.65
N GLU A 158 -14.42 -24.59 -18.99
CA GLU A 158 -13.63 -25.66 -18.38
C GLU A 158 -12.11 -25.34 -18.41
N SER A 159 -11.64 -24.72 -19.49
CA SER A 159 -10.24 -24.29 -19.65
C SER A 159 -9.75 -23.24 -18.64
N GLN A 160 -10.65 -22.43 -18.09
CA GLN A 160 -10.34 -21.44 -17.05
C GLN A 160 -10.54 -22.05 -15.66
N ALA A 161 -11.54 -22.90 -15.48
CA ALA A 161 -11.71 -23.69 -14.25
C ALA A 161 -10.46 -24.54 -13.94
N ASP A 162 -9.88 -25.20 -14.95
CA ASP A 162 -8.61 -25.94 -14.84
C ASP A 162 -7.44 -25.07 -14.40
N LYS A 163 -7.33 -23.83 -14.91
CA LYS A 163 -6.26 -22.90 -14.52
C LYS A 163 -6.43 -22.41 -13.10
N VAL A 164 -7.66 -22.06 -12.69
CA VAL A 164 -7.98 -21.66 -11.31
C VAL A 164 -7.74 -22.82 -10.34
N ALA A 165 -8.09 -24.05 -10.71
CA ALA A 165 -7.80 -25.24 -9.91
C ALA A 165 -6.29 -25.45 -9.74
N ARG A 166 -5.49 -25.38 -10.81
CA ARG A 166 -4.03 -25.47 -10.75
C ARG A 166 -3.39 -24.34 -9.95
N PHE A 167 -3.91 -23.12 -10.06
CA PHE A 167 -3.45 -21.98 -9.27
C PHE A 167 -3.73 -22.18 -7.77
N ASN A 168 -4.97 -22.51 -7.41
CA ASN A 168 -5.36 -22.79 -6.03
C ASN A 168 -4.58 -23.96 -5.44
N GLN A 169 -4.28 -24.99 -6.24
CA GLN A 169 -3.40 -26.08 -5.83
C GLN A 169 -1.96 -25.59 -5.61
N GLY A 170 -1.37 -24.85 -6.55
CA GLY A 170 -0.02 -24.29 -6.39
C GLY A 170 0.11 -23.34 -5.19
N VAL A 171 -0.95 -22.62 -4.81
CA VAL A 171 -1.00 -21.81 -3.58
C VAL A 171 -1.01 -22.69 -2.32
N ARG A 172 -1.78 -23.78 -2.30
CA ARG A 172 -1.77 -24.77 -1.20
C ARG A 172 -0.44 -25.50 -1.07
N ASP A 173 0.17 -25.83 -2.20
CA ASP A 173 1.46 -26.53 -2.30
C ASP A 173 2.66 -25.55 -2.14
N GLY A 174 2.40 -24.27 -1.82
CA GLY A 174 3.43 -23.23 -1.62
C GLY A 174 4.30 -22.90 -2.83
N THR A 175 3.95 -23.41 -4.02
CA THR A 175 4.72 -23.31 -5.26
C THR A 175 4.34 -22.09 -6.09
N LEU A 176 3.12 -21.57 -5.91
CA LEU A 176 2.63 -20.32 -6.48
C LEU A 176 2.19 -19.39 -5.35
N HIS A 177 2.52 -18.11 -5.47
CA HIS A 177 1.99 -17.09 -4.56
C HIS A 177 0.91 -16.27 -5.27
N ALA A 178 -0.18 -15.98 -4.56
CA ALA A 178 -1.11 -14.93 -4.96
C ALA A 178 -0.52 -13.61 -4.49
N SER A 179 0.21 -12.93 -5.38
CA SER A 179 0.87 -11.65 -5.12
C SER A 179 -0.08 -10.69 -4.40
N TRP A 180 0.35 -10.17 -3.26
CA TRP A 180 -0.48 -9.26 -2.47
C TRP A 180 -0.84 -8.01 -3.27
N LYS A 181 -1.97 -7.39 -2.91
CA LYS A 181 -2.43 -6.14 -3.54
C LYS A 181 -1.32 -5.09 -3.58
N ASP A 182 -0.56 -5.01 -2.50
CA ASP A 182 0.52 -4.03 -2.32
C ASP A 182 1.76 -4.43 -3.14
N GLU A 183 2.12 -5.72 -3.23
CA GLU A 183 3.19 -6.20 -4.14
C GLU A 183 2.86 -5.91 -5.61
N VAL A 184 1.62 -6.16 -6.06
CA VAL A 184 1.18 -5.85 -7.44
C VAL A 184 1.14 -4.34 -7.68
N TRP A 185 0.87 -3.55 -6.65
CA TRP A 185 0.92 -2.10 -6.73
C TRP A 185 2.36 -1.62 -6.80
N GLU A 186 3.26 -2.15 -5.98
CA GLU A 186 4.70 -1.86 -5.97
C GLU A 186 5.36 -2.26 -7.29
N ASP A 187 5.08 -3.43 -7.87
CA ASP A 187 5.62 -3.84 -9.18
C ASP A 187 5.19 -2.89 -10.31
N ARG A 188 3.95 -2.37 -10.26
CA ARG A 188 3.38 -1.50 -11.29
C ARG A 188 3.72 -0.02 -11.11
N ASN A 189 4.00 0.39 -9.88
CA ASN A 189 4.35 1.75 -9.50
C ASN A 189 5.78 1.82 -8.94
N ALA A 190 6.61 0.84 -9.31
CA ALA A 190 7.98 0.71 -8.83
C ALA A 190 8.73 2.00 -9.16
N PRO A 191 9.24 2.74 -8.16
CA PRO A 191 9.99 3.95 -8.46
C PRO A 191 11.26 3.55 -9.22
N GLU A 192 11.44 4.05 -10.45
CA GLU A 192 12.60 3.80 -11.32
C GLU A 192 13.90 4.23 -10.62
N VAL A 193 14.48 3.36 -9.79
CA VAL A 193 15.68 3.55 -8.95
C VAL A 193 15.81 5.01 -8.50
N ALA A 194 14.71 5.54 -7.96
CA ALA A 194 14.61 6.95 -7.69
C ALA A 194 15.58 7.32 -6.58
N GLU A 195 16.55 8.16 -6.92
CA GLU A 195 17.51 8.76 -5.99
C GLU A 195 16.78 9.21 -4.72
N SER A 196 17.41 8.99 -3.55
CA SER A 196 16.84 9.22 -2.21
C SER A 196 16.35 10.65 -1.93
N SER A 197 16.52 11.56 -2.90
CA SER A 197 15.87 12.86 -3.04
C SER A 197 14.35 12.77 -3.18
N LEU A 198 13.78 11.86 -4.00
CA LEU A 198 12.33 11.83 -4.26
C LEU A 198 11.50 11.50 -3.01
N LEU A 199 12.04 10.71 -2.07
CA LEU A 199 11.36 10.40 -0.80
C LEU A 199 11.27 11.60 0.18
N ALA A 200 11.84 12.75 -0.20
CA ALA A 200 11.69 14.03 0.49
C ALA A 200 10.92 15.07 -0.33
N GLY A 201 10.51 14.74 -1.57
CA GLY A 201 9.83 15.66 -2.50
C GLY A 201 10.61 16.94 -2.79
N TYR A 202 9.94 17.97 -3.33
CA TYR A 202 10.53 19.31 -3.51
C TYR A 202 10.94 19.98 -2.19
N ALA A 203 10.41 19.53 -1.04
CA ALA A 203 10.92 19.93 0.28
C ALA A 203 12.40 19.56 0.47
N ALA A 204 12.98 18.70 -0.38
CA ALA A 204 14.42 18.44 -0.49
C ALA A 204 15.28 19.68 -0.76
N GLU A 205 14.70 20.78 -1.26
CA GLU A 205 15.42 22.02 -1.56
C GLU A 205 15.59 22.96 -0.34
N LEU A 206 14.63 22.94 0.61
CA LEU A 206 14.62 23.82 1.80
C LEU A 206 15.81 23.55 2.72
N LYS A 207 16.58 24.58 3.09
CA LYS A 207 17.78 24.44 3.93
C LYS A 207 17.46 24.72 5.40
N MET A 208 18.38 24.36 6.30
CA MET A 208 18.23 24.62 7.73
C MET A 208 18.13 26.14 8.04
N ILE A 209 18.76 26.96 7.19
CA ILE A 209 18.63 28.41 7.15
C ILE A 209 17.17 28.86 6.95
N ASP A 210 16.39 28.13 6.15
CA ASP A 210 15.00 28.52 5.84
C ASP A 210 14.06 28.15 7.00
N LEU A 211 14.37 27.11 7.79
CA LEU A 211 13.71 26.86 9.08
C LEU A 211 13.95 28.00 10.08
N VAL A 212 15.16 28.56 10.11
CA VAL A 212 15.51 29.69 10.98
C VAL A 212 14.75 30.95 10.56
N LYS A 213 14.77 31.30 9.27
CA LYS A 213 14.06 32.47 8.73
C LYS A 213 12.56 32.42 9.00
N ASN A 214 11.95 31.25 8.87
CA ASN A 214 10.52 31.04 9.14
C ASN A 214 10.21 30.80 10.63
N SER A 215 11.15 31.10 11.54
CA SER A 215 10.97 30.98 13.00
C SER A 215 10.60 29.57 13.51
N LEU A 216 10.87 28.52 12.73
CA LEU A 216 10.66 27.13 13.13
C LEU A 216 11.75 26.63 14.08
N LEU A 217 12.95 27.22 14.03
CA LEU A 217 14.02 27.07 15.02
C LEU A 217 14.21 28.39 15.78
N LYS A 218 14.31 28.33 17.11
CA LYS A 218 14.40 29.49 18.00
C LYS A 218 15.52 29.31 19.04
N VAL A 219 16.02 30.43 19.55
CA VAL A 219 16.93 30.44 20.70
C VAL A 219 16.23 29.81 21.91
N GLY A 220 16.92 28.91 22.61
CA GLY A 220 16.40 28.15 23.75
C GLY A 220 15.78 26.79 23.41
N ASP A 221 15.59 26.45 22.13
CA ASP A 221 15.22 25.09 21.70
C ASP A 221 16.38 24.10 21.94
N ILE A 222 16.05 22.84 22.21
CA ILE A 222 17.01 21.72 22.28
C ILE A 222 16.89 20.85 21.03
N LEU A 223 18.01 20.65 20.34
CA LEU A 223 18.17 19.71 19.23
C LEU A 223 18.63 18.36 19.80
N ALA A 224 17.70 17.42 19.85
CA ALA A 224 17.91 16.06 20.35
C ALA A 224 18.25 15.11 19.19
N TYR A 225 19.51 14.72 19.10
CA TYR A 225 20.01 13.72 18.16
C TYR A 225 19.91 12.31 18.76
N LYS A 226 19.35 11.37 17.99
CA LYS A 226 19.34 9.94 18.34
C LYS A 226 19.53 9.10 17.08
N ARG A 227 20.55 8.25 17.08
CA ARG A 227 20.86 7.36 15.94
C ARG A 227 21.44 6.02 16.38
N ASN A 228 20.93 4.94 15.79
CA ASN A 228 21.48 3.60 15.96
C ASN A 228 22.48 3.31 14.83
N PHE A 229 23.70 2.92 15.21
CA PHE A 229 24.78 2.51 14.32
C PHE A 229 24.87 0.99 14.31
N THR A 230 24.23 0.35 13.34
CA THR A 230 24.24 -1.12 13.18
C THR A 230 25.65 -1.69 13.09
N ASN A 231 26.58 -0.99 12.43
CA ASN A 231 27.96 -1.44 12.26
C ASN A 231 28.73 -1.54 13.59
N VAL A 232 28.43 -0.63 14.53
CA VAL A 232 29.08 -0.52 15.85
C VAL A 232 28.18 -1.09 16.97
N HIS A 233 26.99 -1.59 16.62
CA HIS A 233 25.96 -2.10 17.52
C HIS A 233 25.63 -1.16 18.71
N ARG A 234 25.68 0.16 18.46
CA ARG A 234 25.55 1.20 19.49
C ARG A 234 24.54 2.27 19.08
N THR A 235 23.72 2.72 20.02
CA THR A 235 22.90 3.93 19.86
C THR A 235 23.62 5.12 20.48
N VAL A 236 23.72 6.21 19.72
CA VAL A 236 24.19 7.51 20.19
C VAL A 236 22.96 8.37 20.46
N GLU A 237 22.94 8.99 21.64
CA GLU A 237 21.94 9.98 22.03
C GLU A 237 22.65 11.23 22.54
N LYS A 238 22.34 12.39 21.96
CA LYS A 238 22.96 13.68 22.30
C LYS A 238 21.98 14.82 22.20
N ASP A 239 22.08 15.74 23.15
CA ASP A 239 21.30 16.98 23.16
C ASP A 239 22.22 18.18 22.91
N ALA A 240 21.77 19.12 22.09
CA ALA A 240 22.43 20.38 21.80
C ALA A 240 21.46 21.56 22.00
N LEU A 241 21.83 22.55 22.82
CA LEU A 241 20.97 23.71 23.11
C LEU A 241 21.28 24.86 22.17
N ILE A 242 20.28 25.46 21.52
CA ILE A 242 20.48 26.66 20.69
C ILE A 242 20.67 27.88 21.60
N GLN A 243 21.90 28.40 21.64
CA GLN A 243 22.24 29.59 22.45
C GLN A 243 22.10 30.89 21.66
N HIS A 244 22.53 30.91 20.41
CA HIS A 244 22.50 32.10 19.56
C HIS A 244 22.21 31.72 18.12
N ILE A 245 21.53 32.62 17.40
CA ILE A 245 21.27 32.54 15.97
C ILE A 245 21.76 33.87 15.41
N ASP A 246 22.77 33.84 14.52
CA ASP A 246 23.24 35.05 13.86
C ASP A 246 22.22 35.50 12.82
N PRO A 247 21.62 36.71 12.95
CA PRO A 247 20.61 37.19 12.01
C PRO A 247 21.15 37.44 10.60
N HIS A 248 22.46 37.63 10.41
CA HIS A 248 23.03 37.92 9.09
C HIS A 248 23.38 36.64 8.31
N THR A 249 24.07 35.68 8.94
CA THR A 249 24.44 34.41 8.29
C THR A 249 23.39 33.30 8.44
N SER A 250 22.39 33.48 9.33
CA SER A 250 21.47 32.42 9.76
C SER A 250 22.18 31.17 10.31
N SER A 251 23.44 31.32 10.75
CA SER A 251 24.17 30.25 11.45
C SER A 251 23.69 30.12 12.89
N ILE A 252 23.68 28.89 13.38
CA ILE A 252 23.21 28.56 14.73
C ILE A 252 24.41 28.18 15.59
N THR A 253 24.60 28.87 16.72
CA THR A 253 25.58 28.47 17.74
C THR A 253 24.86 27.64 18.78
N VAL A 254 25.27 26.37 18.88
CA VAL A 254 24.71 25.40 19.84
C VAL A 254 25.72 25.05 20.93
N LEU A 255 25.22 24.80 22.14
CA LEU A 255 25.99 24.30 23.28
C LEU A 255 25.83 22.79 23.40
N VAL A 256 26.95 22.08 23.58
CA VAL A 256 27.03 20.61 23.64
C VAL A 256 27.95 20.20 24.80
N GLN A 257 27.57 19.14 25.53
CA GLN A 257 28.45 18.49 26.51
C GLN A 257 29.27 17.37 25.84
N PRO A 258 30.62 17.36 25.95
CA PRO A 258 31.46 16.28 25.42
C PRO A 258 31.27 14.96 26.19
N GLY A 259 31.76 13.84 25.63
CA GLY A 259 31.60 12.50 26.22
C GLY A 259 30.21 11.91 25.94
N THR A 260 29.68 11.04 26.81
CA THR A 260 28.35 10.40 26.61
C THR A 260 27.20 11.14 27.31
N ASP A 261 27.50 12.15 28.12
CA ASP A 261 26.52 12.76 29.02
C ASP A 261 25.49 13.65 28.30
N SER A 262 24.28 13.73 28.86
CA SER A 262 23.26 14.70 28.49
C SER A 262 23.61 16.10 29.02
N LEU A 263 23.05 17.15 28.40
CA LEU A 263 23.29 18.55 28.80
C LEU A 263 23.03 18.79 30.31
N PRO A 264 23.81 19.66 31.00
CA PRO A 264 23.58 19.94 32.42
C PRO A 264 22.24 20.64 32.63
N GLN A 265 21.46 20.24 33.65
CA GLN A 265 20.19 20.88 34.00
C GLN A 265 20.29 22.41 34.17
N VAL A 266 21.44 22.90 34.68
CA VAL A 266 21.73 24.34 34.83
C VAL A 266 21.61 25.09 33.50
N LEU A 267 22.06 24.49 32.39
CA LEU A 267 21.97 25.06 31.06
C LEU A 267 20.59 24.85 30.39
N GLN A 268 19.76 23.94 30.92
CA GLN A 268 18.42 23.70 30.41
C GLN A 268 17.39 24.74 30.91
N SER A 269 17.75 25.59 31.87
CA SER A 269 16.93 26.67 32.43
C SER A 269 16.60 27.78 31.41
N TYR A 270 15.64 28.64 31.76
CA TYR A 270 15.16 29.73 30.87
C TYR A 270 16.21 30.82 30.59
N ASN A 271 17.16 31.01 31.51
CA ASN A 271 18.27 31.97 31.35
C ASN A 271 19.57 31.32 31.85
N PRO A 272 20.27 30.53 31.00
CA PRO A 272 21.44 29.78 31.42
C PRO A 272 22.61 30.73 31.73
N PRO A 273 23.36 30.50 32.83
CA PRO A 273 24.59 31.25 33.09
C PRO A 273 25.63 31.00 31.98
N ASN A 274 26.59 31.92 31.84
CA ASN A 274 27.68 31.80 30.88
C ASN A 274 28.34 30.42 30.95
N HIS A 275 28.59 29.82 29.78
CA HIS A 275 29.08 28.45 29.66
C HIS A 275 30.36 28.23 30.48
N THR A 276 30.30 27.28 31.41
CA THR A 276 31.48 26.78 32.12
C THR A 276 31.98 25.49 31.47
N PRO A 277 33.30 25.26 31.43
CA PRO A 277 33.85 23.95 31.05
C PRO A 277 33.22 22.85 31.92
N PRO A 278 32.83 21.69 31.35
CA PRO A 278 33.28 21.15 30.06
C PRO A 278 32.41 21.50 28.84
N THR A 279 31.35 22.31 28.98
CA THR A 279 30.43 22.60 27.86
C THR A 279 31.15 23.35 26.74
N GLN A 280 30.99 22.90 25.50
CA GLN A 280 31.57 23.52 24.31
C GLN A 280 30.49 24.16 23.44
N SER A 281 30.82 25.28 22.81
CA SER A 281 29.99 25.91 21.78
C SER A 281 30.47 25.51 20.38
N MET A 282 29.53 25.32 19.46
CA MET A 282 29.84 25.07 18.05
C MET A 282 28.86 25.80 17.13
N THR A 283 29.37 26.39 16.06
CA THR A 283 28.56 27.08 15.04
C THR A 283 28.29 26.15 13.88
N ILE A 284 27.02 25.97 13.53
CA ILE A 284 26.54 25.07 12.48
C ILE A 284 25.70 25.83 11.44
N THR A 285 25.72 25.37 10.19
CA THR A 285 24.86 25.84 9.10
C THR A 285 24.07 24.72 8.43
N THR A 286 24.41 23.44 8.68
CA THR A 286 23.69 22.28 8.15
C THR A 286 23.49 21.18 9.20
N PRO A 287 22.45 20.33 9.10
CA PRO A 287 22.22 19.24 10.06
C PRO A 287 23.34 18.19 10.04
N SER A 288 24.00 17.99 8.90
CA SER A 288 25.15 17.09 8.79
C SER A 288 26.41 17.63 9.47
N GLN A 289 26.58 18.96 9.59
CA GLN A 289 27.63 19.53 10.44
C GLN A 289 27.34 19.31 11.93
N LEU A 290 26.07 19.45 12.34
CA LEU A 290 25.66 19.13 13.71
C LEU A 290 25.92 17.66 14.03
N GLU A 291 25.42 16.72 13.20
CA GLU A 291 25.63 15.28 13.39
C GLU A 291 27.11 14.92 13.49
N ASN A 292 27.94 15.39 12.55
CA ASN A 292 29.39 15.14 12.60
C ASN A 292 30.02 15.74 13.87
N GLY A 293 29.64 16.97 14.23
CA GLY A 293 30.12 17.64 15.43
C GLY A 293 29.78 16.91 16.72
N LEU A 294 28.55 16.41 16.86
CA LEU A 294 28.13 15.61 18.01
C LEU A 294 28.93 14.29 18.11
N LEU A 295 29.15 13.61 16.97
CA LEU A 295 29.91 12.37 16.92
C LEU A 295 31.42 12.58 17.15
N ASP A 296 31.98 13.71 16.71
CA ASP A 296 33.36 14.12 17.01
C ASP A 296 33.55 14.46 18.50
N LEU A 297 32.52 15.01 19.17
CA LEU A 297 32.55 15.33 20.62
C LEU A 297 32.27 14.14 21.55
N GLU A 298 31.58 13.10 21.08
CA GLU A 298 31.48 11.82 21.79
C GLU A 298 32.77 10.98 21.61
N GLY A 299 33.39 11.04 20.43
CA GLY A 299 34.66 10.37 20.13
C GLY A 299 34.58 8.86 19.93
N THR A 300 33.38 8.28 19.93
CA THR A 300 33.14 6.83 19.90
C THR A 300 32.90 6.25 18.51
N VAL A 301 32.50 7.08 17.53
CA VAL A 301 32.22 6.67 16.15
C VAL A 301 33.23 7.29 15.20
N GLY A 302 34.06 6.45 14.59
CA GLY A 302 35.09 6.87 13.64
C GLY A 302 34.48 7.48 12.38
N LYS A 303 35.16 8.45 11.75
CA LYS A 303 34.65 9.14 10.54
C LYS A 303 34.30 8.22 9.38
N VAL A 304 34.97 7.06 9.28
CA VAL A 304 34.73 6.03 8.25
C VAL A 304 33.46 5.20 8.54
N GLU A 305 33.08 5.09 9.81
CA GLU A 305 31.90 4.33 10.26
C GLU A 305 30.62 5.18 10.24
N ARG A 306 30.74 6.48 9.94
CA ARG A 306 29.61 7.40 9.86
C ARG A 306 28.79 7.08 8.59
N PRO A 307 27.51 6.69 8.73
CA PRO A 307 26.67 6.39 7.58
C PRO A 307 26.30 7.66 6.82
N ASN A 308 26.30 7.57 5.47
CA ASN A 308 25.84 8.62 4.55
C ASN A 308 24.31 8.86 4.57
N GLY A 309 23.67 8.70 5.73
CA GLY A 309 22.21 8.79 5.86
C GLY A 309 21.72 10.20 6.18
N ASN A 310 20.41 10.40 6.02
CA ASN A 310 19.76 11.69 6.14
C ASN A 310 19.65 12.18 7.60
N ALA A 311 20.60 13.02 8.04
CA ALA A 311 20.65 13.64 9.36
C ALA A 311 19.33 14.32 9.80
N TRP A 312 18.55 14.87 8.86
CA TRP A 312 17.27 15.51 9.16
C TRP A 312 16.26 14.58 9.84
N LYS A 313 16.35 13.26 9.60
CA LYS A 313 15.48 12.26 10.22
C LYS A 313 15.92 11.83 11.62
N GLN A 314 17.10 12.24 12.09
CA GLN A 314 17.71 11.78 13.34
C GLN A 314 17.78 12.88 14.41
N ILE A 315 17.31 14.09 14.10
CA ILE A 315 17.33 15.26 14.99
C ILE A 315 15.89 15.72 15.24
N ASN A 316 15.49 15.73 16.51
CA ASN A 316 14.21 16.22 17.00
C ASN A 316 14.38 17.59 17.65
N VAL A 317 13.43 18.50 17.43
CA VAL A 317 13.38 19.82 18.06
C VAL A 317 12.50 19.75 19.30
N TRP A 318 13.04 20.21 20.43
CA TRP A 318 12.35 20.28 21.71
C TRP A 318 12.20 21.73 22.13
N ARG A 319 10.97 22.15 22.44
CA ARG A 319 10.60 23.55 22.69
C ARG A 319 9.77 23.67 23.96
N TRP A 320 9.88 24.82 24.63
CA TRP A 320 9.04 25.19 25.76
C TRP A 320 7.54 25.29 25.36
N PRO A 321 6.61 24.66 26.09
CA PRO A 321 5.19 24.92 25.91
C PRO A 321 4.84 26.38 26.24
N ALA A 322 3.73 26.88 25.73
CA ALA A 322 3.32 28.26 26.00
C ALA A 322 2.79 28.39 27.44
N GLY A 323 3.52 29.14 28.28
CA GLY A 323 3.11 29.41 29.68
C GLY A 323 3.81 28.57 30.77
N VAL A 324 5.03 28.09 30.51
CA VAL A 324 5.84 27.28 31.46
C VAL A 324 5.97 27.91 32.85
N SER A 325 5.86 27.08 33.89
CA SER A 325 6.19 27.43 35.27
C SER A 325 7.60 26.93 35.63
N GLU A 326 8.34 27.63 36.49
CA GLU A 326 9.72 27.25 36.87
C GLU A 326 9.81 25.86 37.54
N THR A 327 8.68 25.31 38.00
CA THR A 327 8.54 23.95 38.52
C THR A 327 8.91 22.86 37.52
N ASP A 328 8.76 23.13 36.22
CA ASP A 328 8.83 22.11 35.17
C ASP A 328 10.27 21.79 34.78
N PHE A 329 11.24 22.61 35.22
CA PHE A 329 12.68 22.50 34.93
C PHE A 329 13.36 21.23 35.45
N SER A 330 12.67 20.45 36.29
CA SER A 330 13.12 19.14 36.79
C SER A 330 12.86 17.99 35.81
N LEU A 331 11.99 18.19 34.82
CA LEU A 331 11.60 17.19 33.81
C LEU A 331 12.72 16.99 32.75
N PRO A 332 12.72 15.87 32.00
CA PRO A 332 13.69 15.65 30.92
C PRO A 332 13.69 16.82 29.91
N ARG A 333 14.89 17.21 29.46
CA ARG A 333 15.12 18.38 28.59
C ARG A 333 14.57 19.70 29.16
N GLY A 334 14.44 19.75 30.49
CA GLY A 334 13.94 20.88 31.27
C GLY A 334 12.42 21.00 31.28
N GLY A 335 11.66 20.04 30.77
CA GLY A 335 10.19 20.20 30.60
C GLY A 335 9.81 20.83 29.26
N ARG A 336 10.71 20.81 28.27
CA ARG A 336 10.38 21.05 26.87
C ARG A 336 9.58 19.88 26.30
N GLU A 337 8.73 20.15 25.32
CA GLU A 337 7.98 19.14 24.56
C GLU A 337 8.61 18.90 23.18
N CYS A 338 8.42 17.69 22.64
CA CYS A 338 8.90 17.34 21.30
C CYS A 338 8.02 18.01 20.23
N HIS A 339 8.58 18.99 19.53
CA HIS A 339 7.87 19.76 18.49
C HIS A 339 7.88 19.05 17.12
N GLY A 340 8.81 18.14 16.89
CA GLY A 340 8.91 17.32 15.67
C GLY A 340 10.35 17.00 15.26
N THR A 341 10.51 16.16 14.23
CA THR A 341 11.83 15.97 13.57
C THR A 341 12.13 17.17 12.68
N LEU A 342 13.42 17.49 12.44
CA LEU A 342 13.79 18.49 11.43
C LEU A 342 13.22 18.13 10.04
N PHE A 343 13.14 16.83 9.72
CA PHE A 343 12.53 16.34 8.47
C PHE A 343 11.04 16.71 8.35
N TYR A 344 10.24 16.55 9.41
CA TYR A 344 8.81 16.91 9.38
C TYR A 344 8.59 18.42 9.41
N LEU A 345 9.33 19.18 10.23
CA LEU A 345 9.23 20.64 10.26
C LEU A 345 9.56 21.28 8.90
N ARG A 346 10.52 20.69 8.17
CA ARG A 346 10.85 21.05 6.78
C ARG A 346 9.74 20.70 5.80
N GLY A 347 9.08 19.55 5.98
CA GLY A 347 7.92 19.15 5.18
C GLY A 347 6.75 20.10 5.34
N ASN A 348 6.39 20.45 6.58
CA ASN A 348 5.31 21.40 6.87
C ASN A 348 5.57 22.76 6.22
N LEU A 349 6.79 23.30 6.35
CA LEU A 349 7.18 24.58 5.72
C LEU A 349 7.02 24.58 4.18
N PHE A 350 7.15 23.42 3.54
CA PHE A 350 6.98 23.29 2.09
C PHE A 350 5.51 23.30 1.67
N TYR A 351 4.61 22.69 2.46
CA TYR A 351 3.18 22.60 2.15
C TYR A 351 2.35 23.80 2.66
N GLU A 352 2.94 24.67 3.47
CA GLU A 352 2.34 25.95 3.92
C GLU A 352 2.67 27.14 2.99
N GLN A 353 3.44 26.93 1.92
CA GLN A 353 3.76 27.90 0.85
C GLN A 353 2.85 27.73 -0.36
#